data_AF-A0A5E6NG73-F1
#
_entry.id   AF-A0A5E6NG73-F1
#
_cell.length_a   1.000
_cell.length_b   1.000
_cell.length_c   1.000
_cell.angle_alpha   90.00
_cell.angle_beta   90.00
_cell.angle_gamma   90.00
#
_symmetry.space_group_name_H-M   'P 1'
#
loop_
_entity.id
_entity.type
_entity.pdbx_description
1 polymer ?
#
loop_
_entity_poly.entity_id
_entity_poly.type
_entity_poly.pdbx_seq_one_letter_code
_entity_poly.pdbx_strand_id
1 'polypeptide(L)' 'MNLVIPEEFFLDAQDAPFPDIDLALDEPNGLIAIGGDLSSQRLINAYQQGIFPWYGEMSPYYGMHQTRV' A
#
# COMPACT_ATOMS: atom_id res chain seq x y z
N MET A 1 -2.49 9.43 18.90
CA MET A 1 -1.69 9.97 17.79
C MET A 1 -2.54 9.89 16.54
N ASN A 2 -2.67 10.96 15.76
CA ASN A 2 -3.36 10.89 14.48
C ASN A 2 -2.39 10.27 13.48
N LEU A 3 -2.75 9.12 12.92
CA LEU A 3 -2.02 8.52 11.81
C LEU A 3 -2.16 9.45 10.59
N VAL A 4 -1.04 9.89 10.04
CA VAL A 4 -1.00 10.69 8.80
C VAL A 4 -0.37 9.80 7.74
N ILE A 5 -1.17 9.43 6.73
CA ILE A 5 -0.68 8.68 5.57
C ILE A 5 -0.21 9.68 4.51
N PRO A 6 1.03 9.56 4.00
CA PRO A 6 1.51 10.39 2.88
C PRO A 6 0.63 10.26 1.64
N GLU A 7 0.40 11.36 0.92
CA GLU A 7 -0.43 11.34 -0.30
C GLU A 7 0.15 10.40 -1.38
N GLU A 8 1.48 10.27 -1.44
CA GLU A 8 2.16 9.37 -2.38
C GLU A 8 1.84 7.88 -2.17
N PHE A 9 1.26 7.50 -1.03
CA PHE A 9 0.89 6.11 -0.77
C PHE A 9 -0.43 5.72 -1.44
N PHE A 10 -1.22 6.68 -1.92
CA PHE A 10 -2.50 6.39 -2.56
C PHE A 10 -2.31 6.09 -4.05
N LEU A 11 -2.68 4.87 -4.44
CA LEU A 11 -2.57 4.38 -5.82
C LEU A 11 -3.84 4.70 -6.60
N ASP A 12 -4.08 5.99 -6.87
CA ASP A 12 -5.33 6.47 -7.47
C ASP A 12 -5.46 6.20 -8.98
N ALA A 13 -4.34 5.98 -9.67
CA ALA A 13 -4.31 5.65 -11.10
C ALA A 13 -3.98 4.18 -11.32
N GLN A 14 -4.53 3.59 -12.39
CA GLN A 14 -4.32 2.18 -12.72
C GLN A 14 -2.84 1.82 -12.95
N ASP A 15 -2.02 2.78 -13.37
CA ASP A 15 -0.58 2.68 -13.61
C ASP A 15 0.27 3.40 -12.56
N ALA A 16 -0.33 3.89 -11.46
CA ALA A 16 0.40 4.53 -10.37
C ALA A 16 1.54 3.62 -9.86
N PRO A 17 2.79 4.10 -9.82
CA PRO A 17 3.92 3.32 -9.32
C PRO A 17 3.79 3.10 -7.81
N PHE A 18 4.44 2.06 -7.30
CA PHE A 18 4.63 1.93 -5.86
C PHE A 18 5.66 2.94 -5.37
N PRO A 19 5.51 3.50 -4.15
CA PRO A 19 6.56 4.28 -3.51
C PRO A 19 7.82 3.45 -3.25
N ASP A 20 8.93 4.14 -2.99
CA ASP A 20 10.17 3.48 -2.57
C ASP A 20 9.95 2.73 -1.25
N ILE A 21 10.41 1.48 -1.17
CA ILE A 21 10.20 0.60 -0.01
C ILE A 21 10.83 1.15 1.27
N ASP A 22 11.85 1.99 1.14
CA ASP A 22 12.52 2.64 2.29
C ASP A 22 11.63 3.69 2.98
N LEU A 23 10.49 4.06 2.37
CA LEU A 23 9.51 4.99 2.96
C LEU A 23 8.46 4.29 3.84
N ALA A 24 8.51 2.95 3.95
CA ALA A 24 7.46 2.19 4.63
C ALA A 24 7.32 2.65 6.10
N LEU A 25 6.08 2.78 6.56
CA LEU A 25 5.81 3.26 7.91
C LEU A 25 6.20 2.22 8.96
N ASP A 26 6.76 2.68 10.08
CA ASP A 26 6.98 1.84 11.26
C ASP A 26 5.64 1.47 11.96
N GLU A 27 4.68 2.40 11.94
CA GLU A 27 3.33 2.22 12.49
C GLU A 27 2.27 2.89 11.58
N PRO A 28 1.37 2.11 10.95
CA PRO A 28 1.31 0.64 10.96
C PRO A 28 2.50 0.02 10.20
N ASN A 29 3.13 -0.98 10.82
CA ASN A 29 4.36 -1.60 10.34
C ASN A 29 4.24 -2.06 8.89
N GLY A 30 5.15 -1.55 8.06
CA GLY A 30 5.37 -1.95 6.68
C GLY A 30 4.40 -1.30 5.70
N LEU A 31 3.45 -0.47 6.13
CA LEU A 31 2.50 0.17 5.22
C LEU A 31 3.25 1.10 4.27
N ILE A 32 3.07 0.87 2.97
CA ILE A 32 3.73 1.65 1.90
C ILE A 32 2.77 2.09 0.79
N ALA A 33 1.62 1.43 0.65
CA ALA A 33 0.63 1.84 -0.34
C ALA A 33 -0.79 1.44 0.06
N ILE A 34 -1.77 2.25 -0.35
CA ILE A 34 -3.20 2.06 -0.17
C ILE A 34 -3.92 2.24 -1.52
N GLY A 35 -4.93 1.42 -1.79
CA GLY A 35 -5.75 1.51 -3.00
C GLY A 35 -5.21 0.69 -4.17
N GLY A 36 -5.43 1.19 -5.39
CA GLY A 36 -5.12 0.45 -6.61
C GLY A 36 -6.05 -0.73 -6.87
N ASP A 37 -5.67 -1.56 -7.84
CA ASP A 37 -6.40 -2.77 -8.24
C ASP A 37 -5.59 -4.06 -8.00
N LEU A 38 -6.23 -5.20 -8.24
CA LEU A 38 -5.57 -6.52 -8.21
C LEU A 38 -5.28 -7.05 -9.62
N SER A 39 -4.99 -6.15 -10.57
CA SER A 39 -4.57 -6.60 -11.90
C SER A 39 -3.26 -7.39 -11.81
N SER A 40 -3.11 -8.40 -12.66
CA SER A 40 -1.90 -9.23 -12.69
C SER A 40 -0.63 -8.39 -12.87
N GLN A 41 -0.70 -7.32 -13.67
CA GLN A 41 0.43 -6.42 -13.91
C GLN A 41 0.85 -5.72 -12.63
N ARG A 42 -0.10 -5.17 -11.86
CA ARG A 42 0.18 -4.49 -10.60
C ARG A 42 0.73 -5.45 -9.55
N LEU A 43 0.16 -6.66 -9.47
CA LEU A 43 0.66 -7.70 -8.58
C LEU A 43 2.11 -8.07 -8.91
N ILE A 44 2.42 -8.35 -10.18
CA ILE A 44 3.79 -8.67 -10.61
C ILE A 44 4.75 -7.54 -10.22
N ASN A 45 4.39 -6.28 -10.48
CA ASN A 45 5.20 -5.13 -10.11
C ASN A 45 5.41 -5.01 -8.59
N ALA A 46 4.40 -5.33 -7.78
CA ALA A 46 4.49 -5.32 -6.31
C ALA A 46 5.46 -6.39 -5.82
N TYR A 47 5.27 -7.64 -6.24
CA TYR A 47 6.11 -8.78 -5.83
C TYR A 47 7.57 -8.61 -6.25
N GLN A 48 7.84 -8.00 -7.41
CA GLN A 48 9.21 -7.70 -7.87
C GLN A 48 9.94 -6.71 -6.95
N GLN A 49 9.20 -5.86 -6.24
CA GLN A 49 9.73 -4.87 -5.31
C GLN A 49 9.69 -5.36 -3.85
N GLY A 50 9.29 -6.60 -3.60
CA GLY A 50 9.09 -7.11 -2.24
C GLY A 50 7.86 -6.55 -1.55
N ILE A 51 6.88 -6.06 -2.31
CA ILE A 51 5.64 -5.48 -1.77
C ILE A 51 4.50 -6.51 -1.89
N PHE A 52 3.83 -6.79 -0.78
CA PHE A 52 2.80 -7.80 -0.63
C PHE A 52 1.44 -7.16 -0.28
N PRO A 53 0.41 -7.33 -1.12
CA PRO A 53 -0.95 -6.88 -0.78
C PRO A 53 -1.45 -7.58 0.47
N TRP A 54 -1.95 -6.80 1.43
CA TRP A 54 -2.54 -7.28 2.66
C TRP A 54 -3.96 -6.72 2.84
N TYR A 55 -4.91 -7.64 2.98
CA TYR A 55 -6.26 -7.42 3.49
C TYR A 55 -6.32 -7.71 4.99
N GLY A 56 -6.20 -6.69 5.83
CA GLY A 56 -6.29 -6.83 7.28
C GLY A 56 -7.48 -6.06 7.83
N GLU A 57 -8.24 -6.66 8.75
CA GLU A 57 -9.21 -5.95 9.59
C GLU A 57 -8.45 -5.07 10.60
N MET A 58 -7.92 -3.93 10.18
CA MET A 58 -7.36 -2.98 11.14
C MET A 58 -8.19 -1.70 11.08
N SER A 59 -9.18 -1.67 11.98
CA SER A 59 -10.01 -0.52 12.36
C SER A 59 -11.22 -0.23 11.45
N PRO A 60 -12.41 0.12 12.00
CA PRO A 60 -13.65 0.38 11.23
C PRO A 60 -13.61 1.60 10.29
N TYR A 61 -12.44 2.21 10.08
CA TYR A 61 -12.25 3.42 9.28
C TYR A 61 -11.72 3.19 7.86
N TYR A 62 -11.13 2.03 7.52
CA TYR A 62 -10.51 1.84 6.20
C TYR A 62 -10.88 0.48 5.58
N GLY A 63 -11.88 0.48 4.70
CA GLY A 63 -12.20 -0.64 3.80
C GLY A 63 -11.39 -0.60 2.49
N MET A 64 -10.09 -0.28 2.54
CA MET A 64 -9.24 -0.13 1.36
C MET A 64 -8.16 -1.23 1.29
N HIS A 65 -7.74 -1.57 0.08
CA HIS A 65 -6.57 -2.43 -0.17
C HIS A 65 -5.33 -1.80 0.47
N GLN A 66 -4.60 -2.56 1.29
CA GLN A 66 -3.31 -2.12 1.84
C GLN A 66 -2.20 -2.99 1.23
N THR A 67 -0.99 -2.45 1.17
CA THR A 67 0.19 -3.17 0.67
C THR A 67 1.33 -2.92 1.65
N ARG A 68 2.09 -3.99 1.97
CA ARG A 68 3.22 -3.92 2.90
C ARG A 68 4.51 -4.44 2.28
N VAL A 69 5.65 -3.95 2.74
CA VAL A 69 6.98 -4.55 2.47
C VAL A 69 7.25 -5.73 3.39
#